data_AF-A0AAW2C9P1-F1
#
_entry.id   AF-A0AAW2C9P1-F1
#
_cell.length_a   1.000
_cell.length_b   1.000
_cell.length_c   1.000
_cell.angle_alpha   90.00
_cell.angle_beta   90.00
_cell.angle_gamma   90.00
#
_symmetry.space_group_name_H-M   'P 1'
#
loop_
_entity.id
_entity.type
_entity.pdbx_description
1 polymer ?
#
loop_
_entity_poly.entity_id
_entity_poly.type
_entity_poly.pdbx_seq_one_letter_code
_entity_poly.pdbx_strand_id
1 'polypeptide(L)'
;MDSMMWLHTTSGMYSVKLGYHVATQVLRDADWAESSRGPSGNKVWAKLWKLKVPNKIKVFGWRVCQNILPTQDNLVWRKIMVDDTYELCRIAPETGIHALWECGVAQDVWATSFVSLQNFVDGQSDLVQLFEELLDRLSMEDFELFLVQAWLIWNQRNTIIHGGKFQEPT
;
A
#
# COMPACT_ATOMS: atom_id res chain seq x y z
N MET A 1 -36.49 28.73 24.28
CA MET A 1 -36.59 27.66 23.27
C MET A 1 -35.19 27.48 22.73
N ASP A 2 -34.58 26.33 22.97
CA ASP A 2 -33.31 25.97 22.34
C ASP A 2 -33.57 25.57 20.89
N SER A 3 -32.78 26.14 19.97
CA SER A 3 -32.81 25.83 18.54
C SER A 3 -31.42 25.39 18.12
N MET A 4 -31.31 24.18 17.57
CA MET A 4 -30.05 23.67 17.04
C MET A 4 -29.78 24.32 15.68
N MET A 5 -28.78 25.21 15.64
CA MET A 5 -28.37 25.90 14.41
C MET A 5 -26.99 25.45 13.97
N TRP A 6 -26.81 25.26 12.66
CA TRP A 6 -25.52 24.97 12.08
C TRP A 6 -24.65 26.22 11.99
N LEU A 7 -23.61 26.29 12.84
CA LEU A 7 -22.74 27.47 13.01
C LEU A 7 -21.96 27.87 11.75
N HIS A 8 -21.81 26.96 10.78
CA HIS A 8 -21.06 27.23 9.54
C HIS A 8 -21.95 27.80 8.42
N THR A 9 -23.17 28.22 8.75
CA THR A 9 -24.10 28.90 7.84
C THR A 9 -24.71 30.11 8.50
N THR A 10 -24.79 31.21 7.76
CA THR A 10 -25.57 32.40 8.16
C THR A 10 -27.07 32.14 8.23
N SER A 11 -27.60 31.11 7.58
CA SER A 11 -29.00 30.68 7.68
C SER A 11 -29.28 29.68 8.80
N GLY A 12 -28.25 29.17 9.49
CA GLY A 12 -28.38 28.14 10.52
C GLY A 12 -28.86 26.76 10.02
N MET A 13 -29.09 26.60 8.71
CA MET A 13 -29.65 25.39 8.11
C MET A 13 -28.56 24.45 7.62
N TYR A 14 -28.62 23.20 8.07
CA TYR A 14 -27.72 22.15 7.58
C TYR A 14 -28.07 21.74 6.13
N SER A 15 -27.03 21.51 5.32
CA SER A 15 -27.16 20.79 4.05
C SER A 15 -26.05 19.75 3.92
N VAL A 16 -26.33 18.63 3.27
CA VAL A 16 -25.35 17.55 3.05
C VAL A 16 -24.08 18.07 2.38
N LYS A 17 -24.22 18.97 1.39
CA LYS A 17 -23.08 19.58 0.67
C LYS A 17 -22.17 20.39 1.60
N LEU A 18 -22.76 21.20 2.47
CA LEU A 18 -21.99 22.02 3.41
C LEU A 18 -21.42 21.17 4.55
N GLY A 19 -22.20 20.22 5.06
CA GLY A 19 -21.75 19.25 6.05
C GLY A 19 -20.54 18.47 5.55
N TYR A 20 -20.56 18.02 4.29
CA TYR A 20 -19.41 17.40 3.64
C TYR A 20 -18.21 18.36 3.59
N HIS A 21 -18.41 19.61 3.16
CA HIS A 21 -17.33 20.58 3.05
C HIS A 21 -16.66 20.89 4.39
N VAL A 22 -17.46 21.08 5.45
CA VAL A 22 -16.97 21.29 6.83
C VAL A 22 -16.25 20.03 7.32
N ALA A 23 -16.81 18.84 7.08
CA ALA A 23 -16.15 17.59 7.44
C ALA A 23 -14.80 17.43 6.73
N THR A 24 -14.70 17.74 5.43
CA THR A 24 -13.43 17.70 4.69
C THR A 24 -12.42 18.72 5.23
N GLN A 25 -12.86 19.92 5.64
CA GLN A 25 -11.97 20.89 6.28
C GLN A 25 -11.48 20.40 7.65
N VAL A 26 -12.37 19.90 8.50
CA VAL A 26 -12.00 19.35 9.82
C VAL A 26 -11.06 18.15 9.68
N LEU A 27 -11.27 17.27 8.69
CA LEU A 27 -10.38 16.14 8.42
C LEU A 27 -8.99 16.60 7.93
N ARG A 28 -8.94 17.67 7.12
CA ARG A 28 -7.66 18.29 6.69
C ARG A 28 -6.91 18.94 7.85
N ASP A 29 -7.62 19.63 8.73
CA ASP A 29 -7.05 20.33 9.89
C ASP A 29 -6.64 19.35 11.01
N ALA A 30 -7.24 18.16 11.06
CA ALA A 30 -6.95 17.12 12.04
C ALA A 30 -5.73 16.25 11.70
N ASP A 31 -4.94 16.60 10.66
CA ASP A 31 -3.86 15.76 10.13
C ASP A 31 -4.31 14.30 9.83
N TRP A 32 -5.63 14.10 9.64
CA TRP A 32 -6.16 12.85 9.15
C TRP A 32 -5.88 12.81 7.66
N ALA A 33 -4.67 12.33 7.32
CA ALA A 33 -4.17 12.22 5.98
C ALA A 33 -5.13 11.42 5.09
N GLU A 34 -6.06 12.12 4.44
CA GLU A 34 -6.77 11.59 3.30
C GLU A 34 -5.72 11.40 2.20
N SER A 35 -5.32 10.15 1.97
CA SER A 35 -4.36 9.75 0.94
C SER A 35 -4.94 9.91 -0.47
N SER A 36 -5.58 11.05 -0.77
CA SER A 36 -5.61 11.56 -2.13
C SER A 36 -4.24 12.19 -2.42
N ARG A 37 -3.21 11.34 -2.45
CA ARG A 37 -1.90 11.67 -2.99
C ARG A 37 -2.14 12.30 -4.36
N GLY A 38 -1.50 13.44 -4.62
CA GLY A 38 -1.82 14.35 -5.72
C GLY A 38 -1.75 13.76 -7.14
N PRO A 39 -1.51 14.58 -8.19
CA PRO A 39 -1.59 14.14 -9.59
C PRO A 39 -0.70 12.93 -9.94
N SER A 40 0.28 12.59 -9.10
CA SER A 40 1.19 11.45 -9.17
C SER A 40 0.47 10.09 -9.06
N GLY A 41 -0.41 9.89 -8.07
CA GLY A 41 -1.15 8.64 -7.89
C GLY A 41 -2.00 8.27 -9.11
N ASN A 42 -2.57 9.27 -9.79
CA ASN A 42 -3.37 9.07 -11.02
C ASN A 42 -2.58 8.39 -12.14
N LYS A 43 -1.28 8.62 -12.26
CA LYS A 43 -0.43 7.98 -13.29
C LYS A 43 -0.20 6.51 -12.99
N VAL A 44 0.09 6.17 -11.74
CA VAL A 44 0.25 4.78 -11.29
C VAL A 44 -1.02 3.98 -11.56
N TRP A 45 -2.18 4.52 -11.19
CA TRP A 45 -3.47 3.84 -11.41
C TRP A 45 -3.74 3.61 -12.89
N ALA A 46 -3.53 4.61 -13.73
CA ALA A 46 -3.75 4.50 -15.16
C ALA A 46 -2.86 3.43 -15.81
N LYS A 47 -1.60 3.29 -15.37
CA LYS A 47 -0.68 2.24 -15.84
C LYS A 47 -1.07 0.87 -15.26
N LEU A 48 -1.34 0.77 -13.96
CA LEU A 48 -1.71 -0.46 -13.25
C LEU A 48 -2.91 -1.18 -13.90
N TRP A 49 -3.96 -0.43 -14.26
CA TRP A 49 -5.16 -1.02 -14.83
C TRP A 49 -4.97 -1.51 -16.27
N LYS A 50 -3.95 -0.99 -16.99
CA LYS A 50 -3.61 -1.39 -18.37
C LYS A 50 -2.74 -2.64 -18.47
N LEU A 51 -2.19 -3.12 -17.36
CA LEU A 51 -1.34 -4.31 -17.34
C LEU A 51 -2.07 -5.57 -17.83
N LYS A 52 -1.34 -6.50 -18.44
CA LYS A 52 -1.81 -7.79 -18.95
C LYS A 52 -1.66 -8.92 -17.91
N VAL A 53 -1.93 -8.61 -16.65
CA VAL A 53 -1.98 -9.59 -15.54
C VAL A 53 -3.41 -9.88 -15.11
N PRO A 54 -3.68 -11.03 -14.47
CA PRO A 54 -4.98 -11.31 -13.88
C PRO A 54 -5.47 -10.19 -12.95
N ASN A 55 -6.77 -9.88 -12.97
CA ASN A 55 -7.36 -8.81 -12.16
C ASN A 55 -7.05 -8.93 -10.66
N LYS A 56 -6.91 -10.16 -10.13
CA LYS A 56 -6.51 -10.38 -8.72
C LYS A 56 -5.16 -9.73 -8.37
N ILE A 57 -4.22 -9.71 -9.33
CA ILE A 57 -2.89 -9.12 -9.15
C ILE A 57 -2.96 -7.60 -9.27
N LYS A 58 -3.79 -7.06 -10.17
CA LYS A 58 -4.06 -5.61 -10.24
C LYS A 58 -4.66 -5.08 -8.94
N VAL A 59 -5.66 -5.80 -8.40
CA VAL A 59 -6.28 -5.47 -7.10
C VAL A 59 -5.25 -5.57 -5.98
N PHE A 60 -4.36 -6.57 -6.00
CA PHE A 60 -3.25 -6.65 -5.05
C PHE A 60 -2.34 -5.42 -5.15
N GLY A 61 -1.85 -5.05 -6.34
CA GLY A 61 -1.03 -3.86 -6.52
C GLY A 61 -1.72 -2.57 -6.07
N TRP A 62 -3.03 -2.44 -6.30
CA TRP A 62 -3.81 -1.32 -5.77
C TRP A 62 -3.84 -1.32 -4.23
N ARG A 63 -4.08 -2.47 -3.59
CA ARG A 63 -4.07 -2.61 -2.12
C ARG A 63 -2.70 -2.30 -1.51
N VAL A 64 -1.63 -2.74 -2.16
CA VAL A 64 -0.23 -2.45 -1.81
C VAL A 64 -0.02 -0.95 -1.76
N CYS A 65 -0.34 -0.23 -2.84
CA CYS A 65 -0.17 1.22 -2.92
C CYS A 65 -1.11 2.02 -2.00
N GLN A 66 -2.22 1.43 -1.54
CA GLN A 66 -3.12 2.05 -0.56
C GLN A 66 -2.71 1.75 0.90
N ASN A 67 -1.63 0.98 1.11
CA ASN A 67 -1.20 0.49 2.42
C ASN A 67 -2.34 -0.16 3.24
N ILE A 68 -3.19 -0.97 2.58
CA ILE A 68 -4.34 -1.64 3.23
C ILE A 68 -4.16 -3.16 3.37
N LEU A 69 -2.98 -3.67 3.07
CA LEU A 69 -2.66 -5.07 3.31
C LEU A 69 -2.64 -5.37 4.82
N PRO A 70 -2.98 -6.60 5.25
CA PRO A 70 -2.92 -7.02 6.65
C PRO A 70 -1.46 -7.31 7.07
N THR A 71 -0.59 -6.32 6.92
CA THR A 71 0.74 -6.27 7.51
C THR A 71 0.62 -6.04 9.02
N GLN A 72 1.63 -6.43 9.79
CA GLN A 72 1.54 -6.35 11.25
C GLN A 72 1.42 -4.90 11.73
N ASP A 73 2.10 -3.94 11.09
CA ASP A 73 1.95 -2.50 11.37
C ASP A 73 0.48 -2.04 11.26
N ASN A 74 -0.21 -2.45 10.19
CA ASN A 74 -1.61 -2.14 9.93
C ASN A 74 -2.55 -2.84 10.92
N LEU A 75 -2.20 -4.03 11.37
CA LEU A 75 -2.96 -4.76 12.38
C LEU A 75 -2.79 -4.14 13.78
N VAL A 76 -1.59 -3.68 14.14
CA VAL A 76 -1.33 -2.90 15.36
C VAL A 76 -2.07 -1.57 15.31
N TRP A 77 -2.01 -0.85 14.18
CA TRP A 77 -2.76 0.39 13.98
C TRP A 77 -4.28 0.21 14.14
N ARG A 78 -4.80 -0.93 13.68
CA ARG A 78 -6.21 -1.34 13.87
C ARG A 78 -6.52 -1.91 15.26
N LYS A 79 -5.54 -1.95 16.18
CA LYS A 79 -5.65 -2.50 17.54
C LYS A 79 -6.03 -3.98 17.57
N ILE A 80 -5.63 -4.73 16.54
CA ILE A 80 -5.86 -6.18 16.42
C ILE A 80 -4.70 -6.96 17.05
N MET A 81 -3.47 -6.44 16.98
CA MET A 81 -2.27 -7.04 17.57
C MET A 81 -1.51 -6.07 18.47
N VAL A 82 -0.63 -6.61 19.33
CA VAL A 82 0.15 -5.86 20.32
C VAL A 82 1.61 -5.67 19.88
N ASP A 83 2.13 -6.54 19.01
CA ASP A 83 3.51 -6.53 18.51
C ASP A 83 3.49 -6.47 16.97
N ASP A 84 4.36 -5.64 16.39
CA ASP A 84 4.54 -5.44 14.95
C ASP A 84 5.83 -6.09 14.41
N THR A 85 6.56 -6.84 15.25
CA THR A 85 7.82 -7.48 14.88
C THR A 85 7.60 -8.55 13.81
N TYR A 86 8.14 -8.30 12.62
CA TYR A 86 7.97 -9.20 11.47
C TYR A 86 8.54 -10.58 11.78
N GLU A 87 7.68 -11.60 11.82
CA GLU A 87 8.07 -12.96 12.26
C GLU A 87 9.15 -13.60 11.37
N LEU A 88 9.22 -13.17 10.10
CA LEU A 88 10.12 -13.69 9.08
C LEU A 88 11.54 -13.14 9.20
N CYS A 89 11.72 -11.82 9.29
CA CYS A 89 13.07 -11.23 9.39
C CYS A 89 13.48 -10.87 10.82
N ARG A 90 12.52 -10.60 11.71
CA ARG A 90 12.70 -10.19 13.12
C ARG A 90 13.60 -8.97 13.35
N ILE A 91 13.79 -8.14 12.32
CA ILE A 91 14.71 -6.98 12.34
C ILE A 91 13.96 -5.65 12.36
N ALA A 92 12.76 -5.58 11.78
CA ALA A 92 11.97 -4.36 11.68
C ALA A 92 10.47 -4.64 11.80
N PRO A 93 9.66 -3.62 12.14
CA PRO A 93 8.21 -3.68 11.99
C PRO A 93 7.81 -4.09 10.58
N GLU A 94 6.81 -4.95 10.46
CA GLU A 94 6.33 -5.34 9.16
C GLU A 94 5.46 -4.25 8.53
N THR A 95 6.07 -3.42 7.69
CA THR A 95 5.36 -2.54 6.75
C THR A 95 5.18 -3.21 5.39
N GLY A 96 4.28 -2.70 4.55
CA GLY A 96 4.09 -3.22 3.19
C GLY A 96 5.35 -3.13 2.32
N ILE A 97 6.12 -2.04 2.46
CA ILE A 97 7.40 -1.87 1.74
C ILE A 97 8.46 -2.83 2.29
N HIS A 98 8.51 -3.02 3.60
CA HIS A 98 9.44 -3.96 4.19
C HIS A 98 9.15 -5.40 3.74
N ALA A 99 7.91 -5.84 3.84
CA ALA A 99 7.51 -7.21 3.52
C ALA A 99 7.75 -7.59 2.04
N LEU A 100 7.63 -6.62 1.12
CA LEU A 100 7.69 -6.87 -0.32
C LEU A 100 9.00 -6.45 -0.98
N TRP A 101 9.75 -5.53 -0.40
CA TRP A 101 10.91 -4.91 -1.03
C TRP A 101 12.14 -4.97 -0.12
N GLU A 102 12.12 -4.35 1.05
CA GLU A 102 13.35 -4.13 1.85
C GLU A 102 13.81 -5.36 2.66
N CYS A 103 12.90 -6.30 2.96
CA CYS A 103 13.23 -7.48 3.74
C CYS A 103 14.31 -8.31 3.02
N GLY A 104 15.35 -8.76 3.75
CA GLY A 104 16.41 -9.61 3.20
C GLY A 104 15.88 -10.86 2.49
N VAL A 105 14.82 -11.48 3.03
CA VAL A 105 14.15 -12.63 2.38
C VAL A 105 13.53 -12.24 1.03
N ALA A 106 12.95 -11.05 0.92
CA ALA A 106 12.41 -10.55 -0.34
C ALA A 106 13.55 -10.22 -1.32
N GLN A 107 14.62 -9.58 -0.83
CA GLN A 107 15.81 -9.25 -1.61
C GLN A 107 16.49 -10.50 -2.20
N ASP A 108 16.57 -11.61 -1.47
CA ASP A 108 17.08 -12.88 -1.99
C ASP A 108 16.25 -13.39 -3.18
N VAL A 109 14.93 -13.26 -3.10
CA VAL A 109 14.01 -13.61 -4.19
C VAL A 109 14.22 -12.68 -5.39
N TRP A 110 14.36 -11.36 -5.15
CA TRP A 110 14.58 -10.37 -6.20
C TRP A 110 15.91 -10.55 -6.92
N ALA A 111 16.98 -10.83 -6.18
CA ALA A 111 18.32 -11.09 -6.71
C ALA A 111 18.32 -12.28 -7.69
N THR A 112 17.53 -13.31 -7.38
CA THR A 112 17.43 -14.53 -8.19
C THR A 112 16.51 -14.36 -9.40
N SER A 113 15.46 -13.55 -9.27
CA SER A 113 14.37 -13.48 -10.27
C SER A 113 14.56 -12.38 -11.31
N PHE A 114 15.28 -11.29 -10.99
CA PHE A 114 15.22 -10.06 -11.78
C PHE A 114 16.55 -9.30 -11.85
N VAL A 115 17.32 -9.53 -12.92
CA VAL A 115 18.60 -8.81 -13.15
C VAL A 115 18.40 -7.30 -13.27
N SER A 116 17.27 -6.85 -13.87
CA SER A 116 16.98 -5.42 -14.02
C SER A 116 16.67 -4.71 -12.70
N LEU A 117 16.37 -5.45 -11.61
CA LEU A 117 16.16 -4.90 -10.28
C LEU A 117 17.42 -4.88 -9.41
N GLN A 118 18.50 -5.57 -9.80
CA GLN A 118 19.74 -5.64 -9.02
C GLN A 118 20.46 -4.28 -8.85
N ASN A 119 20.13 -3.29 -9.68
CA ASN A 119 20.65 -1.92 -9.60
C ASN A 119 19.62 -0.92 -9.08
N PHE A 120 18.55 -1.38 -8.42
CA PHE A 120 17.68 -0.48 -7.67
C PHE A 120 18.28 -0.23 -6.29
N VAL A 121 18.32 1.04 -5.88
CA VAL A 121 18.85 1.45 -4.59
C VAL A 121 17.68 1.51 -3.60
N ASP A 122 17.86 0.92 -2.42
CA ASP A 122 16.92 1.05 -1.30
C ASP A 122 16.85 2.50 -0.82
N GLY A 123 15.67 2.92 -0.35
CA GLY A 123 15.45 4.27 0.17
C GLY A 123 14.12 4.91 -0.24
N GLN A 124 13.22 4.15 -0.87
CA GLN A 124 11.87 4.60 -1.17
C GLN A 124 11.10 4.77 0.14
N SER A 125 10.36 5.87 0.25
CA SER A 125 9.58 6.17 1.46
C SER A 125 8.34 5.28 1.60
N ASP A 126 7.78 4.80 0.49
CA ASP A 126 6.68 3.85 0.46
C ASP A 126 6.52 3.13 -0.89
N LEU A 127 5.55 2.21 -0.95
CA LEU A 127 5.26 1.39 -2.11
C LEU A 127 4.76 2.17 -3.33
N VAL A 128 4.15 3.35 -3.16
CA VAL A 128 3.71 4.16 -4.31
C VAL A 128 4.93 4.76 -4.99
N GLN A 129 5.85 5.33 -4.21
CA GLN A 129 7.10 5.86 -4.75
C GLN A 129 7.89 4.76 -5.47
N LEU A 130 7.98 3.57 -4.86
CA LEU A 130 8.59 2.41 -5.51
C LEU A 130 7.91 2.08 -6.85
N PHE A 131 6.57 2.04 -6.89
CA PHE A 131 5.84 1.76 -8.12
C PHE A 131 6.07 2.83 -9.19
N GLU A 132 6.15 4.10 -8.82
CA GLU A 132 6.45 5.19 -9.76
C GLU A 132 7.84 5.02 -10.37
N GLU A 133 8.87 4.80 -9.55
CA GLU A 133 10.24 4.59 -10.02
C GLU A 133 10.36 3.35 -10.91
N LEU A 134 9.71 2.25 -10.54
CA LEU A 134 9.68 1.02 -11.33
C LEU A 134 8.94 1.22 -12.66
N LEU A 135 7.79 1.89 -12.66
CA LEU A 135 7.01 2.18 -13.88
C LEU A 135 7.70 3.14 -14.85
N ASP A 136 8.71 3.87 -14.39
CA ASP A 136 9.52 4.77 -15.21
C ASP A 136 10.83 4.12 -15.70
N ARG A 137 11.34 3.11 -14.98
CA ARG A 137 12.59 2.40 -15.33
C ARG A 137 12.37 1.10 -16.07
N LEU A 138 11.26 0.40 -15.82
CA LEU A 138 10.98 -0.92 -16.38
C LEU A 138 10.09 -0.83 -17.62
N SER A 139 10.19 -1.85 -18.48
CA SER A 139 9.17 -2.10 -19.48
C SER A 139 7.85 -2.50 -18.82
N MET A 140 6.74 -2.40 -19.54
CA MET A 140 5.45 -2.86 -19.02
C MET A 140 5.47 -4.36 -18.69
N GLU A 141 6.16 -5.18 -19.51
CA GLU A 141 6.29 -6.63 -19.29
C GLU A 141 7.11 -6.93 -18.02
N ASP A 142 8.21 -6.22 -17.82
CA ASP A 142 9.02 -6.35 -16.60
C ASP A 142 8.25 -5.92 -15.34
N PHE A 143 7.45 -4.85 -15.44
CA PHE A 143 6.61 -4.40 -14.34
C PHE A 143 5.48 -5.39 -14.03
N GLU A 144 4.92 -6.04 -15.04
CA GLU A 144 3.94 -7.12 -14.88
C GLU A 144 4.55 -8.30 -14.12
N LEU A 145 5.74 -8.72 -14.52
CA LEU A 145 6.48 -9.79 -13.84
C LEU A 145 6.85 -9.41 -12.41
N PHE A 146 7.30 -8.18 -12.17
CA PHE A 146 7.52 -7.66 -10.81
C PHE A 146 6.27 -7.78 -9.94
N LEU A 147 5.10 -7.35 -10.45
CA LEU A 147 3.83 -7.43 -9.72
C LEU A 147 3.39 -8.86 -9.43
N VAL A 148 3.62 -9.78 -10.37
CA VAL A 148 3.34 -11.21 -10.18
C VAL A 148 4.24 -11.77 -9.07
N GLN A 149 5.53 -11.45 -9.10
CA GLN A 149 6.49 -11.93 -8.10
C GLN A 149 6.19 -11.34 -6.71
N ALA A 150 5.87 -10.05 -6.62
CA ALA A 150 5.46 -9.42 -5.36
C ALA A 150 4.20 -10.09 -4.78
N TRP A 151 3.26 -10.48 -5.64
CA TRP A 151 2.08 -11.24 -5.21
C TRP A 151 2.43 -12.64 -4.69
N LEU A 152 3.41 -13.31 -5.29
CA LEU A 152 3.91 -14.61 -4.81
C LEU A 152 4.61 -14.48 -3.45
N ILE A 153 5.49 -13.49 -3.28
CA ILE A 153 6.13 -13.19 -1.99
C ILE A 153 5.07 -12.95 -0.91
N TRP A 154 4.06 -12.14 -1.22
CA TRP A 154 2.96 -11.86 -0.29
C TRP A 154 2.20 -13.12 0.14
N ASN A 155 1.86 -13.99 -0.82
CA ASN A 155 1.15 -15.23 -0.53
C ASN A 155 2.00 -16.22 0.26
N GLN A 156 3.29 -16.29 -0.05
CA GLN A 156 4.23 -17.15 0.66
C GLN A 156 4.33 -16.72 2.13
N ARG A 157 4.45 -15.40 2.36
CA ARG A 157 4.38 -14.80 3.70
C ARG A 157 3.09 -15.13 4.43
N ASN A 158 1.92 -14.96 3.78
CA ASN A 158 0.63 -15.30 4.40
C ASN A 158 0.52 -16.80 4.73
N THR A 159 1.07 -17.66 3.88
CA THR A 159 1.07 -19.11 4.12
C THR A 159 1.83 -19.43 5.39
N ILE A 160 3.01 -18.84 5.60
CA ILE A 160 3.84 -19.06 6.79
C ILE A 160 3.12 -18.58 8.06
N ILE A 161 2.56 -17.37 8.03
CA ILE A 161 1.89 -16.75 9.20
C ILE A 161 0.62 -17.52 9.61
N HIS A 162 -0.08 -18.13 8.65
CA HIS A 162 -1.25 -18.97 8.93
C HIS A 162 -0.91 -20.45 9.14
N GLY A 163 0.36 -20.78 9.44
CA GLY A 163 0.80 -22.13 9.82
C GLY A 163 0.98 -23.11 8.66
N GLY A 164 1.03 -22.62 7.42
CA GLY A 164 1.37 -23.40 6.23
C GLY A 164 2.89 -23.62 6.08
N LYS A 165 3.27 -24.65 5.34
CA LYS A 165 4.69 -24.96 5.05
C LYS A 165 5.24 -24.04 3.98
N PHE A 166 6.51 -23.65 4.10
CA PHE A 166 7.24 -22.94 3.04
C PHE A 166 7.25 -23.78 1.76
N GLN A 167 6.91 -23.19 0.62
CA GLN A 167 7.06 -23.83 -0.69
C GLN A 167 8.21 -23.14 -1.42
N GLU A 168 9.26 -23.89 -1.71
CA GLU A 168 10.36 -23.38 -2.54
C GLU A 168 9.82 -23.09 -3.96
N PRO A 169 10.19 -21.94 -4.56
CA PRO A 169 9.79 -21.64 -5.92
C PRO A 169 10.41 -22.67 -6.86
N THR A 170 9.56 -23.35 -7.64
CA THR A 170 9.96 -24.27 -8.71
C THR A 170 10.22 -23.53 -10.00
#